data_AF-A0A545SCQ4-F1
#
_entry.id   AF-A0A545SCQ4-F1
#
_cell.length_a   1.000
_cell.length_b   1.000
_cell.length_c   1.000
_cell.angle_alpha   90.00
_cell.angle_beta   90.00
_cell.angle_gamma   90.00
#
_symmetry.space_group_name_H-M   'P 1'
#
loop_
_entity.id
_entity.type
_entity.pdbx_description
1 polymer ?
#
loop_
_entity_poly.entity_id
_entity_poly.type
_entity_poly.pdbx_seq_one_letter_code
_entity_poly.pdbx_strand_id
1 'polypeptide(L)'
;MRQAEVTVYLSHACHYCSMAQRLLDTKGVEFAAIVVDGDAGLWEVMEERSGRSTVPQIFIDGRPIGGYTDMLALDRKGTLDGLLFPDKHTSPRPVKETPHE
;
A
#
# COMPACT_ATOMS: atom_id res chain seq x y z
N MET A 1 -6.15 18.27 7.14
CA MET A 1 -5.37 17.59 6.09
C MET A 1 -6.09 16.29 5.84
N ARG A 2 -6.60 16.04 4.62
CA ARG A 2 -7.28 14.79 4.30
C ARG A 2 -6.21 13.83 3.76
N GLN A 3 -6.08 12.66 4.38
CA GLN A 3 -5.34 11.57 3.77
C GLN A 3 -6.32 10.74 2.93
N ALA A 4 -5.82 10.13 1.85
CA ALA A 4 -6.56 9.13 1.12
C ALA A 4 -6.80 7.89 2.01
N GLU A 5 -7.91 7.21 1.77
CA GLU A 5 -8.20 5.94 2.44
C GLU A 5 -7.32 4.85 1.84
N VAL A 6 -6.36 4.34 2.62
CA VAL A 6 -5.47 3.27 2.17
C VAL A 6 -5.94 1.96 2.77
N THR A 7 -6.21 0.97 1.93
CA THR A 7 -6.56 -0.39 2.35
C THR A 7 -5.55 -1.36 1.76
N VAL A 8 -4.99 -2.22 2.59
CA VAL A 8 -3.98 -3.22 2.19
C VAL A 8 -4.51 -4.60 2.52
N TYR A 9 -4.84 -5.37 1.49
CA TYR A 9 -5.12 -6.78 1.62
C TYR A 9 -3.81 -7.55 1.71
N LEU A 10 -3.68 -8.36 2.75
CA LEU A 10 -2.47 -9.10 3.05
C LEU A 10 -2.75 -10.46 3.68
N SER A 11 -1.73 -11.30 3.73
CA SER A 11 -1.76 -12.58 4.45
C SER A 11 -0.67 -12.63 5.50
N HIS A 12 -0.92 -13.37 6.60
CA HIS A 12 0.04 -13.48 7.70
C HIS A 12 1.34 -14.17 7.26
N ALA A 13 1.26 -15.08 6.29
CA ALA A 13 2.40 -15.83 5.80
C ALA A 13 3.26 -15.11 4.74
N CYS A 14 2.95 -13.86 4.37
CA CYS A 14 3.61 -13.20 3.23
C CYS A 14 4.63 -12.12 3.65
N HIS A 15 5.89 -12.33 3.26
CA HIS A 15 6.98 -11.38 3.50
C HIS A 15 6.75 -10.00 2.84
N TYR A 16 6.27 -9.98 1.60
CA TYR A 16 5.99 -8.74 0.86
C TYR A 16 4.92 -7.87 1.52
N CYS A 17 3.97 -8.48 2.23
CA CYS A 17 2.94 -7.75 2.97
C CYS A 17 3.54 -6.94 4.12
N SER A 18 4.49 -7.53 4.85
CA SER A 18 5.20 -6.83 5.93
C SER A 18 6.00 -5.65 5.41
N MET A 19 6.62 -5.79 4.24
CA MET A 19 7.33 -4.69 3.57
C MET A 19 6.38 -3.55 3.17
N ALA A 20 5.21 -3.87 2.64
CA ALA A 20 4.22 -2.87 2.25
C ALA A 20 3.75 -2.02 3.44
N GLN A 21 3.42 -2.68 4.56
CA GLN A 21 3.04 -2.00 5.81
C GLN A 21 4.15 -1.08 6.31
N ARG A 22 5.40 -1.57 6.32
CA ARG A 22 6.55 -0.79 6.76
C ARG A 22 6.80 0.46 5.90
N LEU A 23 6.54 0.38 4.60
CA LEU A 23 6.66 1.54 3.70
C LEU A 23 5.62 2.61 4.04
N LEU A 24 4.36 2.22 4.25
CA LEU A 24 3.29 3.13 4.66
C LEU A 24 3.53 3.73 6.06
N ASP A 25 3.99 2.90 7.00
CA ASP A 25 4.37 3.32 8.35
C ASP A 25 5.53 4.32 8.32
N THR A 26 6.55 4.06 7.50
CA THR A 26 7.66 4.99 7.28
C THR A 26 7.14 6.34 6.81
N LYS A 27 6.15 6.37 5.91
CA LYS A 27 5.51 7.61 5.42
C LYS A 27 4.63 8.28 6.47
N GLY A 28 4.20 7.57 7.50
CA GLY A 28 3.32 8.06 8.55
C GLY A 28 1.88 8.23 8.06
N VAL A 29 1.41 7.31 7.22
CA VAL A 29 0.05 7.31 6.68
C VAL A 29 -0.75 6.21 7.37
N GLU A 30 -1.98 6.49 7.80
CA GLU A 30 -2.85 5.45 8.33
C GLU A 30 -3.34 4.53 7.20
N PHE A 31 -3.34 3.22 7.43
CA PHE A 31 -3.82 2.24 6.47
C PHE A 31 -4.61 1.14 7.17
N ALA A 32 -5.64 0.64 6.49
CA ALA A 32 -6.41 -0.51 6.93
C ALA A 32 -5.77 -1.80 6.42
N ALA A 33 -5.14 -2.56 7.30
CA ALA A 33 -4.64 -3.89 6.98
C ALA A 33 -5.77 -4.93 7.09
N ILE A 34 -6.16 -5.53 5.96
CA ILE A 34 -7.17 -6.59 5.89
C ILE A 34 -6.46 -7.92 5.66
N VAL A 35 -6.52 -8.79 6.65
CA VAL A 35 -5.94 -10.14 6.56
C VAL A 35 -6.93 -11.05 5.85
N VAL A 36 -6.56 -11.58 4.68
CA VAL A 36 -7.40 -12.52 3.91
C VAL A 36 -7.10 -13.99 4.25
N ASP A 37 -6.30 -14.24 5.28
CA ASP A 37 -5.85 -15.57 5.68
C ASP A 37 -7.04 -16.42 6.17
N GLY A 38 -7.37 -17.48 5.44
CA GLY A 38 -8.45 -18.41 5.79
C GLY A 38 -9.89 -17.89 5.57
N ASP A 39 -10.05 -16.68 5.03
CA ASP A 39 -11.37 -16.06 4.83
C ASP A 39 -11.72 -15.99 3.34
N ALA A 40 -12.46 -17.00 2.86
CA ALA A 40 -12.82 -17.13 1.46
C ALA A 40 -13.65 -15.95 0.94
N GLY A 41 -14.50 -15.35 1.80
CA GLY A 41 -15.29 -14.18 1.43
C GLY A 41 -14.43 -12.95 1.17
N LEU A 42 -13.40 -12.72 1.99
CA LEU A 42 -12.46 -11.62 1.76
C LEU A 42 -11.60 -11.85 0.51
N TRP A 43 -11.24 -13.10 0.23
CA TRP A 43 -10.57 -13.47 -1.03
C TRP A 43 -11.40 -13.13 -2.25
N GLU A 44 -12.68 -13.51 -2.25
CA GLU A 44 -13.61 -13.25 -3.36
C GLU A 44 -13.78 -11.74 -3.57
N VAL A 45 -14.00 -10.98 -2.50
CA VAL A 45 -14.08 -9.50 -2.55
C VAL A 45 -12.78 -8.88 -3.08
N MET A 46 -11.63 -9.39 -2.66
CA MET A 46 -10.32 -8.91 -3.10
C MET A 46 -10.12 -9.18 -4.61
N GLU A 47 -10.49 -10.38 -5.07
CA GLU A 47 -10.44 -10.76 -6.47
C GLU A 47 -11.39 -9.93 -7.32
N GLU A 48 -12.63 -9.70 -6.88
CA GLU A 48 -13.60 -8.85 -7.58
C GLU A 48 -13.12 -7.40 -7.68
N ARG A 49 -12.53 -6.85 -6.61
CA ARG A 49 -12.07 -5.46 -6.58
C ARG A 49 -10.82 -5.20 -7.43
N SER A 50 -9.92 -6.17 -7.52
CA SER A 50 -8.64 -6.01 -8.22
C SER A 50 -8.59 -6.71 -9.59
N GLY A 51 -9.40 -7.74 -9.78
CA GLY A 51 -9.26 -8.70 -10.87
C GLY A 51 -8.02 -9.59 -10.73
N ARG A 52 -7.42 -9.67 -9.54
CA ARG A 52 -6.20 -10.46 -9.27
C ARG A 52 -6.34 -11.32 -8.02
N SER A 53 -5.83 -12.55 -8.11
CA SER A 53 -5.78 -13.56 -7.05
C SER A 53 -4.45 -13.58 -6.29
N THR A 54 -3.77 -12.44 -6.16
CA THR A 54 -2.42 -12.38 -5.58
C THR A 54 -2.34 -11.35 -4.46
N VAL A 55 -1.61 -11.65 -3.39
CA VAL A 55 -1.35 -10.74 -2.26
C VAL A 55 0.14 -10.32 -2.24
N PRO A 56 0.48 -9.12 -1.73
CA PRO A 56 -0.41 -8.08 -1.19
C PRO A 56 -1.17 -7.32 -2.28
N GLN A 57 -2.34 -6.77 -1.94
CA GLN A 57 -3.08 -5.84 -2.81
C GLN A 57 -3.35 -4.52 -2.10
N ILE A 58 -2.86 -3.43 -2.68
CA ILE A 58 -3.00 -2.09 -2.13
C ILE A 58 -4.09 -1.34 -2.89
N PHE A 59 -4.99 -0.72 -2.12
CA PHE A 59 -6.03 0.17 -2.60
C PHE A 59 -5.83 1.55 -1.98
N ILE A 60 -5.94 2.59 -2.78
CA ILE A 60 -5.88 3.98 -2.34
C ILE A 60 -7.11 4.71 -2.88
N ASP A 61 -7.94 5.24 -1.99
CA ASP A 61 -9.19 5.94 -2.32
C ASP A 61 -10.11 5.05 -3.20
N GLY A 62 -10.24 3.78 -2.80
CA GLY A 62 -10.99 2.76 -3.54
C GLY A 62 -10.36 2.31 -4.86
N ARG A 63 -9.23 2.88 -5.30
CA ARG A 63 -8.54 2.48 -6.54
C ARG A 63 -7.50 1.38 -6.30
N PRO A 64 -7.54 0.27 -7.05
CA PRO A 64 -6.50 -0.75 -6.98
C PRO A 64 -5.19 -0.18 -7.54
N ILE A 65 -4.16 -0.13 -6.71
CA ILE A 65 -2.79 0.23 -7.10
C ILE A 65 -2.05 -1.01 -7.62
N GLY A 66 -2.39 -2.18 -7.10
CA GLY A 66 -1.74 -3.45 -7.41
C GLY A 66 -0.95 -3.97 -6.22
N GLY A 67 0.22 -4.55 -6.47
CA GLY A 67 1.02 -5.20 -5.44
C GLY A 67 2.03 -4.29 -4.75
N TYR A 68 2.85 -4.90 -3.89
CA TYR A 68 3.96 -4.20 -3.24
C TYR A 68 4.92 -3.56 -4.26
N THR A 69 5.22 -4.25 -5.35
CA THR A 69 6.09 -3.75 -6.42
C THR A 69 5.51 -2.51 -7.10
N ASP A 70 4.21 -2.49 -7.38
CA ASP A 70 3.53 -1.35 -7.99
C ASP A 70 3.56 -0.13 -7.06
N MET A 71 3.25 -0.34 -5.77
CA MET A 71 3.34 0.72 -4.75
C MET A 71 4.77 1.24 -4.59
N LEU A 72 5.76 0.35 -4.53
CA LEU A 72 7.18 0.72 -4.44
C LEU A 72 7.63 1.49 -5.69
N ALA A 73 7.14 1.11 -6.88
CA ALA A 73 7.44 1.84 -8.10
C ALA A 73 6.88 3.27 -8.06
N LEU A 74 5.69 3.48 -7.50
CA LEU A 74 5.12 4.82 -7.30
C LEU A 74 5.89 5.63 -6.25
N ASP A 75 6.35 4.98 -5.19
CA ASP A 75 7.18 5.61 -4.16
C ASP A 75 8.52 6.08 -4.74
N ARG A 76 9.20 5.21 -5.49
CA ARG A 76 10.46 5.53 -6.18
C ARG A 76 10.29 6.61 -7.24
N LYS A 77 9.11 6.75 -7.82
CA LYS A 77 8.75 7.84 -8.74
C LYS A 77 8.36 9.13 -8.00
N GLY A 78 8.19 9.10 -6.68
CA GLY A 78 7.72 10.24 -5.88
C GLY A 78 6.26 10.61 -6.09
N THR A 79 5.48 9.76 -6.77
CA THR A 79 4.05 10.00 -7.06
C THR A 79 3.14 9.40 -6.01
N LEU A 80 3.63 8.46 -5.20
CA LEU A 80 2.85 7.83 -4.14
C LEU A 80 2.36 8.85 -3.11
N ASP A 81 3.21 9.77 -2.66
CA ASP A 81 2.84 10.81 -1.70
C ASP A 81 1.68 11.70 -2.22
N GLY A 82 1.65 11.99 -3.52
CA GLY A 82 0.56 12.74 -4.14
C GLY A 82 -0.77 11.97 -4.21
N LEU A 83 -0.71 10.64 -4.28
CA LEU A 83 -1.91 9.79 -4.19
C LEU A 83 -2.41 9.65 -2.75
N LEU A 84 -1.50 9.59 -1.79
CA LEU A 84 -1.81 9.48 -0.36
C LEU A 84 -2.30 10.82 0.23
N PHE A 85 -1.78 11.93 -0.27
CA PHE A 85 -2.08 13.28 0.18
C PHE A 85 -2.41 14.19 -1.01
N PRO A 86 -3.59 14.05 -1.63
CA PRO A 86 -3.97 14.83 -2.80
C PRO A 86 -3.95 16.35 -2.55
N ASP A 87 -4.12 16.80 -1.31
CA ASP A 87 -4.09 18.22 -0.92
C ASP A 87 -2.68 18.75 -0.61
N LYS A 88 -1.64 17.91 -0.53
CA LYS A 88 -0.28 18.35 -0.23
C LYS A 88 0.53 18.60 -1.49
N HIS A 89 0.30 19.75 -2.12
CA HIS A 89 1.33 20.38 -2.95
C HIS A 89 2.33 21.11 -2.05
N THR A 90 3.17 20.41 -1.26
CA THR A 90 4.40 20.97 -0.68
C THR A 90 5.24 19.90 0.05
N SER A 91 6.49 19.84 -0.45
CA SER A 91 7.75 19.49 0.21
C SER A 91 8.27 18.05 0.11
N PRO A 92 9.50 17.87 -0.41
CA PRO A 92 10.16 16.58 -0.56
C PRO A 92 10.56 16.02 0.80
N ARG A 93 10.24 14.75 1.03
CA ARG A 93 10.83 14.00 2.13
C ARG A 93 12.26 13.63 1.74
N PRO A 94 13.28 13.87 2.58
CA PRO A 94 14.60 13.32 2.34
C PRO A 94 14.45 11.81 2.40
N VAL A 95 14.71 11.14 1.28
CA VAL A 95 14.83 9.69 1.20
C VAL A 95 15.96 9.34 2.16
N LYS A 96 15.65 8.78 3.32
CA LYS A 96 16.69 8.21 4.19
C LYS A 96 17.26 7.04 3.42
N GLU A 97 18.43 7.25 2.83
CA GLU A 97 19.29 6.20 2.31
C GLU A 97 19.46 5.15 3.41
N THR A 98 18.95 3.94 3.18
CA THR A 98 19.30 2.77 4.00
C THR A 98 20.73 2.39 3.60
N PRO A 99 21.73 2.49 4.49
CA PRO A 99 23.01 1.86 4.25
C PRO A 99 22.77 0.36 4.35
N HIS A 100 22.85 -0.36 3.24
CA HIS A 100 23.15 -1.78 3.28
C HIS A 100 24.67 -1.89 3.28
N GLU A 101 25.23 -2.30 4.43
CA GLU A 101 26.60 -2.81 4.57
C GLU A 101 26.83 -4.04 3.67
#